data_AF-A0A3P7JAR6-F1
#
_entry.id   AF-A0A3P7JAR6-F1
#
_cell.length_a   1.000
_cell.length_b   1.000
_cell.length_c   1.000
_cell.angle_alpha   90.00
_cell.angle_beta   90.00
_cell.angle_gamma   90.00
#
_symmetry.space_group_name_H-M   'P 1'
#
loop_
_entity.id
_entity.type
_entity.pdbx_description
1 polymer ?
#
loop_
_entity_poly.entity_id
_entity_poly.type
_entity_poly.pdbx_seq_one_letter_code
_entity_poly.pdbx_strand_id
1 'polypeptide(L)'
;MVVSSSNVIIRRNCFKNPKATYEIGTELTEHAKRIDAKENNWGSPDPSQFMKKIFDQFYRYSLAVLEVDPYAAVCNQRNPHITELEEFFREFRKDSQPFVLGGTIYENHDLAPGRYTVTDDLHVVPGAKLTIAPGSTLEFHDGVGMLVQGELSRTEFFGPEKKVIFTSKPFTLAKNKNIRLVDEDGSDEVTEGRLEVFIDDTWGTVCNRTWSAKLAQMACNQLGLVSDPEFFENWRIFRSKGDLPMIVDNIRCEENEVDLTRCRHDGISHNVPAGCRDTEVVAIRCAEPRWAGVRYSLLANPPTFTGQTTMHNWIIEKAGLFDFRTPEFSPALQIDWNYHVFHNLEIKVGFLKKNFMQIITPEISE
;
A
#
# COMPACT_ATOMS: atom_id res chain seq x y z
N MET A 1 -10.66 -2.79 16.43
CA MET A 1 -9.79 -3.82 17.05
C MET A 1 -8.80 -4.29 16.00
N VAL A 2 -7.54 -4.54 16.36
CA VAL A 2 -6.52 -5.06 15.43
C VAL A 2 -5.93 -6.34 16.01
N VAL A 3 -5.72 -7.35 15.16
CA VAL A 3 -5.30 -8.70 15.57
C VAL A 3 -4.08 -9.11 14.76
N SER A 4 -3.01 -9.53 15.43
CA SER A 4 -1.73 -9.85 14.77
C SER A 4 -1.28 -11.31 14.97
N SER A 5 -2.15 -12.18 15.50
CA SER A 5 -1.81 -13.59 15.76
C SER A 5 -2.98 -14.53 15.48
N SER A 6 -2.67 -15.69 14.89
CA SER A 6 -3.64 -16.77 14.60
C SER A 6 -4.00 -17.61 15.82
N ASN A 7 -3.30 -17.44 16.95
CA ASN A 7 -3.61 -18.12 18.21
C ASN A 7 -4.71 -17.40 19.01
N VAL A 8 -5.24 -16.30 18.49
CA VAL A 8 -6.29 -15.52 19.16
C VAL A 8 -7.66 -16.05 18.76
N ILE A 9 -8.52 -16.26 19.76
CA ILE A 9 -9.92 -16.62 19.59
C ILE A 9 -10.75 -15.41 20.01
N ILE A 10 -11.50 -14.85 19.07
CA ILE A 10 -12.35 -13.68 19.28
C ILE A 10 -13.77 -14.17 19.21
N ARG A 11 -14.45 -14.28 20.36
CA ARG A 11 -15.84 -14.75 20.41
C ARG A 11 -16.63 -13.95 21.41
N ARG A 12 -17.96 -13.89 21.22
CA ARG A 12 -18.91 -13.28 22.16
C ARG A 12 -18.66 -11.78 22.40
N ASN A 13 -18.10 -11.08 21.42
CA ASN A 13 -17.99 -9.62 21.43
C ASN A 13 -19.19 -8.96 20.75
N CYS A 14 -19.42 -7.68 21.03
CA CYS A 14 -20.37 -6.85 20.29
C CYS A 14 -19.64 -5.80 19.46
N PHE A 15 -19.67 -5.99 18.15
CA PHE A 15 -19.22 -5.04 17.14
C PHE A 15 -20.43 -4.22 16.68
N LYS A 16 -20.50 -2.98 17.19
CA LYS A 16 -21.47 -1.97 16.74
C LYS A 16 -20.87 -0.58 16.89
N ASN A 17 -19.97 -0.21 15.99
CA ASN A 17 -19.38 1.12 15.94
C ASN A 17 -19.68 1.82 14.61
N PRO A 18 -20.68 2.70 14.55
CA PRO A 18 -21.05 3.39 13.32
C PRO A 18 -20.02 4.43 12.87
N LYS A 19 -19.13 4.89 13.76
CA LYS A 19 -18.10 5.88 13.44
C LYS A 19 -16.83 5.27 12.86
N ALA A 20 -16.64 3.96 13.04
CA ALA A 20 -15.45 3.28 12.57
C ALA A 20 -15.67 2.76 11.14
N THR A 21 -14.71 3.03 10.25
CA THR A 21 -14.67 2.42 8.91
C THR A 21 -14.57 0.91 9.01
N TYR A 22 -13.67 0.43 9.88
CA TYR A 22 -13.46 -0.98 10.18
C TYR A 22 -13.60 -1.21 11.68
N GLU A 23 -14.36 -2.23 12.07
CA GLU A 23 -14.57 -2.59 13.48
C GLU A 23 -13.51 -3.59 13.96
N ILE A 24 -13.06 -4.46 13.06
CA ILE A 24 -11.94 -5.38 13.26
C ILE A 24 -11.03 -5.35 12.04
N GLY A 25 -9.73 -5.53 12.26
CA GLY A 25 -8.78 -5.81 11.20
C GLY A 25 -7.68 -6.75 11.66
N THR A 26 -6.97 -7.36 10.70
CA THR A 26 -5.78 -8.16 10.97
C THR A 26 -4.52 -7.47 10.45
N GLU A 27 -3.42 -7.64 11.17
CA GLU A 27 -2.06 -7.29 10.73
C GLU A 27 -1.20 -8.54 10.54
N LEU A 28 -1.77 -9.74 10.72
CA LEU A 28 -1.06 -10.99 10.52
C LEU A 28 -0.80 -11.21 9.02
N THR A 29 0.45 -11.02 8.59
CA THR A 29 0.94 -11.21 7.21
C THR A 29 1.16 -12.69 6.86
N GLU A 30 0.18 -13.54 7.15
CA GLU A 30 0.18 -14.96 6.81
C GLU A 30 -1.12 -15.32 6.09
N HIS A 31 -1.15 -15.10 4.77
CA HIS A 31 -2.32 -15.35 3.91
C HIS A 31 -2.89 -16.78 3.96
N ALA A 32 -2.11 -17.77 4.40
CA ALA A 32 -2.56 -19.15 4.57
C ALA A 32 -3.23 -19.41 5.94
N LYS A 33 -3.11 -18.49 6.89
CA LYS A 33 -3.68 -18.60 8.23
C LYS A 33 -5.09 -18.01 8.28
N ARG A 34 -5.83 -18.49 9.27
CA ARG A 34 -7.18 -18.07 9.63
C ARG A 34 -7.18 -17.69 11.11
N ILE A 35 -7.89 -16.61 11.43
CA ILE A 35 -8.10 -16.14 12.80
C ILE A 35 -9.57 -16.43 13.15
N ASP A 36 -9.79 -17.11 14.26
CA ASP A 36 -11.13 -17.46 14.73
C ASP A 36 -11.83 -16.21 15.29
N ALA A 37 -12.81 -15.71 14.54
CA ALA A 37 -13.67 -14.59 14.90
C ALA A 37 -15.16 -14.97 14.87
N LYS A 38 -15.46 -16.26 15.12
CA LYS A 38 -16.81 -16.82 15.08
C LYS A 38 -17.62 -16.38 16.29
N GLU A 39 -18.93 -16.58 16.26
CA GLU A 39 -19.83 -16.35 17.38
C GLU A 39 -19.76 -14.91 17.96
N ASN A 40 -19.32 -13.93 17.16
CA ASN A 40 -19.36 -12.52 17.51
C ASN A 40 -20.65 -11.88 17.03
N ASN A 41 -21.01 -10.79 17.71
CA ASN A 41 -22.20 -10.04 17.38
C ASN A 41 -21.89 -8.84 16.49
N TRP A 42 -22.54 -8.74 15.34
CA TRP A 42 -22.28 -7.68 14.36
C TRP A 42 -23.36 -6.61 14.29
N GLY A 43 -24.36 -6.67 15.19
CA GLY A 43 -25.41 -5.67 15.30
C GLY A 43 -26.39 -5.59 14.12
N SER A 44 -26.28 -6.49 13.14
CA SER A 44 -27.16 -6.65 11.99
C SER A 44 -27.26 -8.13 11.59
N PRO A 45 -28.46 -8.63 11.19
CA PRO A 45 -28.63 -9.94 10.55
C PRO A 45 -28.29 -9.93 9.05
N ASP A 46 -28.04 -8.75 8.47
CA ASP A 46 -27.68 -8.57 7.07
C ASP A 46 -26.15 -8.47 6.93
N PRO A 47 -25.48 -9.47 6.33
CA PRO A 47 -24.03 -9.48 6.15
C PRO A 47 -23.47 -8.26 5.42
N SER A 48 -24.24 -7.68 4.50
CA SER A 48 -23.79 -6.55 3.70
C SER A 48 -23.48 -5.31 4.55
N GLN A 49 -24.06 -5.22 5.75
CA GLN A 49 -23.88 -4.10 6.69
C GLN A 49 -22.61 -4.19 7.54
N PHE A 50 -22.08 -5.39 7.76
CA PHE A 50 -20.91 -5.58 8.64
C PHE A 50 -19.70 -6.19 7.95
N MET A 51 -19.87 -7.01 6.90
CA MET A 51 -18.74 -7.67 6.23
C MET A 51 -17.75 -6.67 5.61
N LYS A 52 -18.23 -5.49 5.20
CA LYS A 52 -17.40 -4.38 4.70
C LYS A 52 -16.63 -3.64 5.80
N LYS A 53 -16.89 -3.96 7.07
CA LYS A 53 -16.21 -3.39 8.25
C LYS A 53 -15.13 -4.31 8.81
N ILE A 54 -14.82 -5.40 8.12
CA ILE A 54 -13.78 -6.38 8.48
C ILE A 54 -12.61 -6.18 7.53
N PHE A 55 -11.48 -5.68 8.05
CA PHE A 55 -10.27 -5.49 7.26
C PHE A 55 -9.36 -6.72 7.35
N ASP A 56 -9.43 -7.60 6.34
CA ASP A 56 -8.70 -8.86 6.29
C ASP A 56 -8.12 -9.14 4.89
N GLN A 57 -7.83 -10.41 4.59
CA GLN A 57 -7.33 -10.86 3.29
C GLN A 57 -8.09 -10.30 2.08
N PHE A 58 -9.40 -10.05 2.22
CA PHE A 58 -10.18 -9.52 1.10
C PHE A 58 -9.72 -8.12 0.67
N TYR A 59 -9.27 -7.28 1.59
CA TYR A 59 -8.80 -5.93 1.25
C TYR A 59 -7.29 -5.88 0.98
N ARG A 60 -6.53 -6.82 1.56
CA ARG A 60 -5.08 -6.95 1.35
C ARG A 60 -4.68 -8.41 1.27
N TYR A 61 -4.25 -8.87 0.10
CA TYR A 61 -4.11 -10.31 -0.19
C TYR A 61 -3.09 -11.03 0.71
N SER A 62 -2.14 -10.29 1.27
CA SER A 62 -1.07 -10.82 2.13
C SER A 62 -1.52 -11.13 3.56
N LEU A 63 -2.69 -10.64 3.98
CA LEU A 63 -3.21 -10.80 5.34
C LEU A 63 -3.94 -12.13 5.53
N ALA A 64 -4.02 -12.58 6.78
CA ALA A 64 -4.84 -13.72 7.18
C ALA A 64 -6.36 -13.44 7.04
N VAL A 65 -7.16 -14.49 6.92
CA VAL A 65 -8.63 -14.39 6.90
C VAL A 65 -9.18 -14.28 8.32
N LEU A 66 -10.17 -13.41 8.54
CA LEU A 66 -10.98 -13.41 9.76
C LEU A 66 -12.22 -14.29 9.55
N GLU A 67 -12.27 -15.45 10.20
CA GLU A 67 -13.40 -16.35 10.09
C GLU A 67 -14.55 -15.89 10.99
N VAL A 68 -15.58 -15.33 10.38
CA VAL A 68 -16.75 -14.80 11.11
C VAL A 68 -17.97 -15.72 11.11
N ASP A 69 -17.96 -16.76 10.27
CA ASP A 69 -19.07 -17.71 10.16
C ASP A 69 -18.89 -18.90 11.12
N PRO A 70 -19.86 -19.21 11.99
CA PRO A 70 -21.16 -18.55 12.15
C PRO A 70 -21.11 -17.32 13.08
N TYR A 71 -22.11 -16.45 13.02
CA TYR A 71 -22.14 -15.17 13.75
C TYR A 71 -23.46 -14.92 14.50
N ALA A 72 -23.50 -13.91 15.38
CA ALA A 72 -24.72 -13.45 16.04
C ALA A 72 -25.18 -12.09 15.48
N ALA A 73 -26.48 -11.91 15.28
CA ALA A 73 -27.01 -10.69 14.65
C ALA A 73 -27.24 -9.51 15.61
N VAL A 74 -27.60 -9.75 16.87
CA VAL A 74 -28.14 -8.68 17.76
C VAL A 74 -27.39 -8.54 19.08
N CYS A 75 -26.73 -7.41 19.27
CA CYS A 75 -25.95 -7.17 20.49
C CYS A 75 -26.85 -7.13 21.73
N ASN A 76 -26.29 -7.55 22.87
CA ASN A 76 -26.94 -7.47 24.19
C ASN A 76 -28.26 -8.25 24.31
N GLN A 77 -28.46 -9.27 23.47
CA GLN A 77 -29.57 -10.21 23.61
C GLN A 77 -29.25 -11.26 24.69
N ARG A 78 -30.21 -11.57 25.56
CA ARG A 78 -30.04 -12.55 26.66
C ARG A 78 -29.75 -13.97 26.16
N ASN A 79 -30.25 -14.31 24.98
CA ASN A 79 -29.98 -15.57 24.29
C ASN A 79 -29.77 -15.27 22.79
N PRO A 80 -28.54 -14.90 22.38
CA PRO A 80 -28.27 -14.52 21.00
C PRO A 80 -28.37 -15.76 20.10
N HIS A 81 -29.13 -15.65 19.02
CA HIS A 81 -29.19 -16.71 18.02
C HIS A 81 -27.93 -16.67 17.15
N ILE A 82 -27.31 -17.84 16.96
CA ILE A 82 -26.19 -18.02 16.04
C ILE A 82 -26.79 -18.31 14.67
N THR A 83 -26.36 -17.52 13.70
CA THR A 83 -26.79 -17.51 12.31
C THR A 83 -25.60 -17.86 11.42
N GLU A 84 -25.83 -18.68 10.40
CA GLU A 84 -24.83 -19.01 9.39
C GLU A 84 -24.77 -17.91 8.32
N LEU A 85 -23.59 -17.71 7.75
CA LEU A 85 -23.39 -16.77 6.65
C LEU A 85 -23.92 -17.39 5.34
N GLU A 86 -25.20 -17.21 5.05
CA GLU A 86 -25.82 -17.70 3.82
C GLU A 86 -25.32 -16.92 2.59
N GLU A 87 -24.58 -17.62 1.70
CA GLU A 87 -24.20 -17.23 0.31
C GLU A 87 -23.74 -15.77 0.09
N PHE A 88 -23.19 -15.12 1.13
CA PHE A 88 -22.70 -13.76 0.99
C PHE A 88 -21.24 -13.73 0.54
N PHE A 89 -21.00 -13.16 -0.64
CA PHE A 89 -19.67 -12.88 -1.15
C PHE A 89 -19.42 -11.38 -1.16
N ARG A 90 -18.22 -10.98 -0.72
CA ARG A 90 -17.77 -9.60 -0.88
C ARG A 90 -17.40 -9.40 -2.35
N GLU A 91 -18.00 -8.39 -2.96
CA GLU A 91 -17.78 -8.07 -4.37
C GLU A 91 -16.56 -7.17 -4.54
N PHE A 92 -15.69 -7.50 -5.49
CA PHE A 92 -14.53 -6.67 -5.82
C PHE A 92 -14.90 -5.39 -6.59
N ARG A 93 -16.13 -5.33 -7.13
CA ARG A 93 -16.67 -4.20 -7.91
C ARG A 93 -18.10 -3.95 -7.45
N LYS A 94 -18.39 -2.73 -6.99
CA LYS A 94 -19.74 -2.33 -6.55
C LYS A 94 -20.56 -1.83 -7.73
N ASP A 95 -21.84 -2.20 -7.79
CA ASP A 95 -22.76 -1.69 -8.83
C ASP A 95 -22.91 -0.17 -8.82
N SER A 96 -22.88 0.45 -7.64
CA SER A 96 -22.95 1.91 -7.51
C SER A 96 -21.72 2.64 -8.04
N GLN A 97 -20.57 1.95 -8.15
CA GLN A 97 -19.28 2.51 -8.54
C GLN A 97 -18.55 1.51 -9.45
N PRO A 98 -19.03 1.30 -10.68
CA PRO A 98 -18.57 0.21 -11.55
C PRO A 98 -17.10 0.39 -12.01
N PHE A 99 -16.54 1.59 -11.88
CA PHE A 99 -15.15 1.90 -12.21
C PHE A 99 -14.22 1.85 -10.99
N VAL A 100 -14.71 1.50 -9.81
CA VAL A 100 -13.90 1.32 -8.61
C VAL A 100 -13.77 -0.17 -8.33
N LEU A 101 -12.52 -0.63 -8.24
CA LEU A 101 -12.18 -2.04 -8.05
C LEU A 101 -11.39 -2.20 -6.75
N GLY A 102 -11.57 -3.32 -6.08
CA GLY A 102 -10.79 -3.64 -4.89
C GLY A 102 -11.25 -4.94 -4.26
N GLY A 103 -10.30 -5.84 -4.01
CA GLY A 103 -10.49 -7.06 -3.26
C GLY A 103 -10.44 -8.36 -4.06
N THR A 104 -10.94 -9.43 -3.46
CA THR A 104 -10.83 -10.79 -3.99
C THR A 104 -11.87 -11.08 -5.07
N ILE A 105 -11.42 -11.72 -6.15
CA ILE A 105 -12.18 -12.10 -7.33
C ILE A 105 -12.36 -13.62 -7.30
N TYR A 106 -13.56 -14.06 -6.94
CA TYR A 106 -13.89 -15.48 -6.76
C TYR A 106 -14.41 -16.17 -8.01
N GLU A 107 -14.92 -15.40 -8.97
CA GLU A 107 -15.54 -15.90 -10.20
C GLU A 107 -15.02 -15.16 -11.44
N ASN A 108 -15.46 -15.61 -12.62
CA ASN A 108 -15.01 -15.02 -13.88
C ASN A 108 -15.66 -13.66 -14.11
N HIS A 109 -14.85 -12.64 -14.39
CA HIS A 109 -15.33 -11.31 -14.68
C HIS A 109 -14.63 -10.68 -15.88
N ASP A 110 -15.43 -9.96 -16.67
CA ASP A 110 -14.95 -9.18 -17.80
C ASP A 110 -15.12 -7.67 -17.52
N LEU A 111 -14.03 -6.92 -17.68
CA LEU A 111 -14.01 -5.48 -17.59
C LEU A 111 -14.14 -4.86 -18.99
N ALA A 112 -15.16 -4.04 -19.18
CA ALA A 112 -15.36 -3.26 -20.41
C ALA A 112 -14.24 -2.20 -20.58
N PRO A 113 -14.04 -1.66 -21.80
CA PRO A 113 -13.07 -0.58 -22.00
C PRO A 113 -13.35 0.61 -21.08
N GLY A 114 -12.38 1.00 -20.27
CA GLY A 114 -12.57 2.10 -19.32
C GLY A 114 -11.34 2.46 -18.50
N ARG A 115 -11.45 3.54 -17.73
CA ARG A 115 -10.48 3.93 -16.70
C ARG A 115 -11.04 3.51 -15.35
N TYR A 116 -10.31 2.64 -14.66
CA TYR A 116 -10.68 2.05 -13.39
C TYR A 116 -9.76 2.56 -12.29
N THR A 117 -10.30 2.83 -11.12
CA THR A 117 -9.52 3.15 -9.91
C THR A 117 -9.50 1.92 -9.01
N VAL A 118 -8.31 1.44 -8.68
CA VAL A 118 -8.12 0.29 -7.80
C VAL A 118 -7.75 0.79 -6.41
N THR A 119 -8.66 0.60 -5.45
CA THR A 119 -8.54 1.14 -4.08
C THR A 119 -7.95 0.16 -3.08
N ASP A 120 -8.09 -1.13 -3.36
CA ASP A 120 -7.69 -2.25 -2.49
C ASP A 120 -7.05 -3.33 -3.35
N ASP A 121 -6.29 -4.23 -2.72
CA ASP A 121 -5.56 -5.26 -3.45
C ASP A 121 -6.49 -6.11 -4.32
N LEU A 122 -6.08 -6.36 -5.56
CA LEU A 122 -6.81 -7.29 -6.44
C LEU A 122 -6.25 -8.69 -6.28
N HIS A 123 -7.11 -9.65 -5.94
CA HIS A 123 -6.70 -11.05 -5.81
C HIS A 123 -7.55 -11.94 -6.71
N VAL A 124 -6.96 -12.44 -7.80
CA VAL A 124 -7.59 -13.43 -8.67
C VAL A 124 -7.32 -14.82 -8.08
N VAL A 125 -8.33 -15.44 -7.49
CA VAL A 125 -8.19 -16.76 -6.84
C VAL A 125 -8.00 -17.88 -7.87
N PRO A 126 -7.47 -19.06 -7.48
CA PRO A 126 -7.39 -20.21 -8.37
C PRO A 126 -8.77 -20.58 -8.96
N GLY A 127 -8.83 -20.79 -10.27
CA GLY A 127 -10.06 -21.12 -11.00
C GLY A 127 -10.89 -19.92 -11.46
N ALA A 128 -10.63 -18.71 -10.94
CA ALA A 128 -11.25 -17.48 -11.42
C ALA A 128 -10.45 -16.84 -12.57
N LYS A 129 -11.14 -16.11 -13.43
CA LYS A 129 -10.56 -15.38 -14.56
C LYS A 129 -10.97 -13.92 -14.55
N LEU A 130 -9.98 -13.02 -14.54
CA LEU A 130 -10.20 -11.60 -14.82
C LEU A 130 -9.80 -11.28 -16.26
N THR A 131 -10.76 -10.83 -17.07
CA THR A 131 -10.52 -10.41 -18.44
C THR A 131 -10.62 -8.90 -18.54
N ILE A 132 -9.64 -8.25 -19.16
CA ILE A 132 -9.62 -6.79 -19.33
C ILE A 132 -9.70 -6.43 -20.82
N ALA A 133 -10.63 -5.58 -21.19
CA ALA A 133 -10.73 -5.12 -22.57
C ALA A 133 -9.56 -4.20 -22.99
N PRO A 134 -9.09 -4.26 -24.24
CA PRO A 134 -8.03 -3.39 -24.74
C PRO A 134 -8.33 -1.90 -24.59
N GLY A 135 -7.28 -1.11 -24.36
CA GLY A 135 -7.40 0.34 -24.14
C GLY A 135 -7.89 0.71 -22.73
N SER A 136 -8.10 -0.26 -21.85
CA SER A 136 -8.42 0.01 -20.44
C SER A 136 -7.20 0.48 -19.67
N THR A 137 -7.42 1.36 -18.69
CA THR A 137 -6.39 1.82 -17.75
C THR A 137 -6.84 1.50 -16.33
N LEU A 138 -6.02 0.79 -15.56
CA LEU A 138 -6.24 0.57 -14.13
C LEU A 138 -5.24 1.45 -13.36
N GLU A 139 -5.78 2.38 -12.58
CA GLU A 139 -5.05 3.31 -11.73
C GLU A 139 -5.08 2.81 -10.29
N PHE A 140 -3.95 2.31 -9.81
CA PHE A 140 -3.81 1.76 -8.47
C PHE A 140 -3.49 2.86 -7.47
N HIS A 141 -4.12 2.78 -6.29
CA HIS A 141 -3.71 3.56 -5.13
C HIS A 141 -2.32 3.14 -4.62
N ASP A 142 -1.72 4.01 -3.82
CA ASP A 142 -0.39 3.82 -3.24
C ASP A 142 -0.33 2.53 -2.40
N GLY A 143 0.70 1.70 -2.62
CA GLY A 143 0.89 0.43 -1.92
C GLY A 143 -0.12 -0.68 -2.28
N VAL A 144 -1.07 -0.44 -3.19
CA VAL A 144 -2.03 -1.46 -3.63
C VAL A 144 -1.39 -2.37 -4.67
N GLY A 145 -1.60 -3.67 -4.57
CA GLY A 145 -1.05 -4.67 -5.48
C GLY A 145 -2.09 -5.52 -6.20
N MET A 146 -1.60 -6.40 -7.06
CA MET A 146 -2.41 -7.46 -7.65
C MET A 146 -1.73 -8.81 -7.48
N LEU A 147 -2.44 -9.77 -6.88
CA LEU A 147 -2.06 -11.17 -6.83
C LEU A 147 -2.89 -11.99 -7.82
N VAL A 148 -2.21 -12.67 -8.73
CA VAL A 148 -2.83 -13.57 -9.71
C VAL A 148 -2.50 -15.02 -9.35
N GLN A 149 -3.52 -15.77 -8.96
CA GLN A 149 -3.47 -17.22 -8.75
C GLN A 149 -4.42 -17.99 -9.68
N GLY A 150 -5.38 -17.30 -10.29
CA GLY A 150 -6.20 -17.83 -11.39
C GLY A 150 -5.64 -17.43 -12.74
N GLU A 151 -6.49 -16.83 -13.56
CA GLU A 151 -6.14 -16.33 -14.90
C GLU A 151 -6.37 -14.81 -15.00
N LEU A 152 -5.38 -14.11 -15.53
CA LEU A 152 -5.51 -12.71 -15.94
C LEU A 152 -5.31 -12.66 -17.45
N SER A 153 -6.27 -12.08 -18.17
CA SER A 153 -6.28 -12.11 -19.63
C SER A 153 -6.78 -10.79 -20.24
N ARG A 154 -6.54 -10.62 -21.54
CA ARG A 154 -6.98 -9.47 -22.32
C ARG A 154 -7.82 -9.97 -23.50
N THR A 155 -8.93 -9.32 -23.81
CA THR A 155 -9.71 -9.66 -25.02
C THR A 155 -9.03 -9.11 -26.28
N GLU A 156 -9.29 -9.71 -27.44
CA GLU A 156 -8.78 -9.21 -28.74
C GLU A 156 -9.86 -8.52 -29.60
N PHE A 157 -11.12 -8.49 -29.12
CA PHE A 157 -12.27 -8.05 -29.92
C PHE A 157 -12.29 -6.55 -30.25
N PHE A 158 -11.70 -5.69 -29.41
CA PHE A 158 -11.82 -4.23 -29.51
C PHE A 158 -10.46 -3.54 -29.60
N GLY A 159 -9.84 -3.54 -30.79
CA GLY A 159 -8.57 -2.86 -31.01
C GLY A 159 -7.38 -3.69 -30.51
N PRO A 160 -6.94 -4.70 -31.28
CA PRO A 160 -5.88 -5.63 -30.87
C PRO A 160 -4.57 -4.90 -30.52
N GLU A 161 -4.29 -3.79 -31.20
CA GLU A 161 -3.13 -2.93 -30.98
C GLU A 161 -3.19 -2.09 -29.70
N LYS A 162 -4.38 -1.91 -29.11
CA LYS A 162 -4.53 -1.09 -27.91
C LYS A 162 -4.00 -1.86 -26.70
N LYS A 163 -3.10 -1.22 -25.95
CA LYS A 163 -2.54 -1.81 -24.74
C LYS A 163 -3.49 -1.64 -23.55
N VAL A 164 -3.47 -2.59 -22.63
CA VAL A 164 -3.99 -2.41 -21.25
C VAL A 164 -2.89 -1.76 -20.42
N ILE A 165 -3.23 -0.72 -19.66
CA ILE A 165 -2.27 0.07 -18.89
C ILE A 165 -2.55 -0.10 -17.40
N PHE A 166 -1.57 -0.59 -16.66
CA PHE A 166 -1.56 -0.59 -15.20
C PHE A 166 -0.60 0.48 -14.72
N THR A 167 -1.09 1.44 -13.94
CA THR A 167 -0.33 2.62 -13.53
C THR A 167 -0.70 3.04 -12.11
N SER A 168 0.15 3.83 -11.46
CA SER A 168 -0.23 4.54 -10.25
C SER A 168 -1.28 5.60 -10.59
N LYS A 169 -2.23 5.82 -9.67
CA LYS A 169 -3.03 7.04 -9.66
C LYS A 169 -2.10 8.28 -9.71
N PRO A 170 -2.48 9.36 -10.41
CA PRO A 170 -1.68 10.59 -10.42
C PRO A 170 -1.37 11.07 -9.00
N PHE A 171 -0.08 11.16 -8.68
CA PHE A 171 0.39 11.63 -7.39
C PHE A 171 0.29 13.16 -7.32
N THR A 172 -0.15 13.65 -6.17
CA THR A 172 -0.16 15.08 -5.83
C THR A 172 0.53 15.24 -4.49
N LEU A 173 1.59 16.05 -4.44
CA LEU A 173 2.33 16.28 -3.20
C LEU A 173 1.43 16.95 -2.16
N ALA A 174 1.28 16.30 -1.00
CA ALA A 174 0.46 16.81 0.07
C ALA A 174 1.17 17.98 0.77
N LYS A 175 0.50 19.13 0.90
CA LYS A 175 1.02 20.24 1.71
C LYS A 175 0.84 19.91 3.19
N ASN A 176 1.96 19.72 3.88
CA ASN A 176 1.98 19.52 5.32
C ASN A 176 2.16 20.87 6.04
N LYS A 177 1.53 21.03 7.21
CA LYS A 177 1.58 22.27 8.00
C LYS A 177 2.84 22.36 8.88
N ASN A 178 3.42 21.22 9.23
CA ASN A 178 4.46 21.10 10.25
C ASN A 178 5.85 20.87 9.65
N ILE A 179 5.94 20.46 8.40
CA ILE A 179 7.19 20.04 7.74
C ILE A 179 7.11 20.32 6.23
N ARG A 180 8.23 20.68 5.61
CA ARG A 180 8.35 20.82 4.15
C ARG A 180 9.77 20.55 3.67
N LEU A 181 9.91 20.25 2.38
CA LEU A 181 11.18 20.26 1.67
C LEU A 181 11.27 21.52 0.84
N VAL A 182 12.42 22.18 0.86
CA VAL A 182 12.66 23.39 0.08
C VAL A 182 13.91 23.22 -0.78
N ASP A 183 13.79 23.49 -2.07
CA ASP A 183 14.94 23.48 -2.99
C ASP A 183 15.79 24.76 -2.88
N GLU A 184 16.72 24.96 -3.82
CA GLU A 184 17.58 26.15 -3.84
C GLU A 184 16.86 27.41 -4.30
N ASP A 185 15.80 27.26 -5.09
CA ASP A 185 14.98 28.36 -5.61
C ASP A 185 13.89 28.78 -4.62
N GLY A 186 13.73 28.04 -3.52
CA GLY A 186 12.73 28.30 -2.48
C GLY A 186 11.38 27.64 -2.73
N SER A 187 11.28 26.72 -3.70
CA SER A 187 10.06 25.96 -3.98
C SER A 187 9.83 24.89 -2.92
N ASP A 188 8.59 24.78 -2.45
CA ASP A 188 8.14 23.72 -1.54
C ASP A 188 7.40 22.56 -2.24
N GLU A 189 7.32 22.60 -3.58
CA GLU A 189 6.68 21.58 -4.41
C GLU A 189 7.71 20.58 -4.97
N VAL A 190 8.56 20.06 -4.07
CA VAL A 190 9.70 19.21 -4.41
C VAL A 190 9.75 17.95 -3.55
N THR A 191 10.32 16.87 -4.11
CA THR A 191 10.56 15.62 -3.39
C THR A 191 11.98 15.52 -2.84
N GLU A 192 12.82 16.52 -3.11
CA GLU A 192 14.19 16.62 -2.61
C GLU A 192 14.48 18.06 -2.22
N GLY A 193 15.04 18.26 -1.03
CA GLY A 193 15.39 19.60 -0.58
C GLY A 193 15.89 19.64 0.86
N ARG A 194 16.18 20.86 1.32
CA ARG A 194 16.42 21.16 2.74
C ARG A 194 15.15 20.87 3.52
N LEU A 195 15.31 20.19 4.65
CA LEU A 195 14.21 19.91 5.56
C LEU A 195 13.96 21.11 6.46
N GLU A 196 12.73 21.61 6.41
CA GLU A 196 12.25 22.68 7.29
C GLU A 196 11.08 22.17 8.12
N VAL A 197 11.02 22.59 9.38
CA VAL A 197 9.97 22.21 10.33
C VAL A 197 9.35 23.45 10.97
N PHE A 198 8.09 23.34 11.34
CA PHE A 198 7.31 24.39 12.00
C PHE A 198 7.01 23.97 13.44
N ILE A 199 7.61 24.68 14.39
CA ILE A 199 7.50 24.42 15.84
C ILE A 199 7.34 25.77 16.53
N ASP A 200 6.40 25.86 17.48
CA ASP A 200 6.13 27.09 18.26
C ASP A 200 6.00 28.35 17.38
N ASP A 201 5.13 28.26 16.38
CA ASP A 201 4.82 29.31 15.40
C ASP A 201 6.00 29.81 14.55
N THR A 202 7.10 29.04 14.50
CA THR A 202 8.32 29.43 13.77
C THR A 202 8.79 28.32 12.83
N TRP A 203 9.09 28.71 11.58
CA TRP A 203 9.79 27.84 10.63
C TRP A 203 11.29 27.85 10.89
N GLY A 204 11.92 26.68 10.83
CA GLY A 204 13.36 26.58 10.99
C GLY A 204 13.96 25.29 10.42
N THR A 205 15.28 25.24 10.43
CA THR A 205 16.07 24.12 9.92
C THR A 205 16.42 23.13 11.03
N VAL A 206 16.79 21.93 10.62
CA VAL A 206 17.13 20.80 11.50
C VAL A 206 18.62 20.51 11.41
N CYS A 207 19.29 20.30 12.56
CA CYS A 207 20.68 19.85 12.57
C CYS A 207 20.83 18.39 12.10
N ASN A 208 21.87 18.12 11.30
CA ASN A 208 22.16 16.78 10.78
C ASN A 208 22.92 15.82 11.74
N ARG A 209 23.40 16.28 12.90
CA ARG A 209 24.31 15.54 13.81
C ARG A 209 23.75 14.21 14.31
N THR A 210 22.46 14.14 14.62
CA THR A 210 21.78 12.91 15.06
C THR A 210 20.84 12.35 14.01
N TRP A 211 20.94 12.85 12.77
CA TRP A 211 20.06 12.42 11.70
C TRP A 211 20.34 10.98 11.31
N SER A 212 19.29 10.22 11.01
CA SER A 212 19.37 8.81 10.69
C SER A 212 18.40 8.44 9.59
N ALA A 213 18.59 7.27 8.97
CA ALA A 213 17.66 6.74 7.98
C ALA A 213 16.23 6.61 8.52
N LYS A 214 16.06 6.27 9.80
CA LYS A 214 14.75 6.19 10.46
C LYS A 214 14.06 7.56 10.52
N LEU A 215 14.81 8.62 10.84
CA LEU A 215 14.27 9.99 10.87
C LEU A 215 13.95 10.49 9.46
N ALA A 216 14.79 10.16 8.46
CA ALA A 216 14.51 10.45 7.06
C ALA A 216 13.23 9.75 6.57
N GLN A 217 13.05 8.47 6.93
CA GLN A 217 11.84 7.73 6.64
C GLN A 217 10.60 8.36 7.27
N MET A 218 10.67 8.72 8.54
CA MET A 218 9.57 9.41 9.23
C MET A 218 9.22 10.74 8.56
N ALA A 219 10.23 11.54 8.20
CA ALA A 219 10.04 12.82 7.51
C ALA A 219 9.39 12.65 6.13
N CYS A 220 9.87 11.71 5.31
CA CYS A 220 9.25 11.42 4.00
C CYS A 220 7.81 10.95 4.17
N ASN A 221 7.54 10.02 5.10
CA ASN A 221 6.21 9.51 5.35
C ASN A 221 5.25 10.62 5.81
N GLN A 222 5.71 11.54 6.65
CA GLN A 222 4.93 12.69 7.11
C GLN A 222 4.58 13.66 5.97
N LEU A 223 5.41 13.73 4.93
CA LEU A 223 5.16 14.49 3.69
C LEU A 223 4.27 13.75 2.68
N GLY A 224 3.82 12.53 2.99
CA GLY A 224 3.10 11.67 2.04
C GLY A 224 4.01 11.12 0.92
N LEU A 225 5.32 11.11 1.17
CA LEU A 225 6.35 10.57 0.29
C LEU A 225 6.96 9.31 0.91
N VAL A 226 7.84 8.66 0.17
CA VAL A 226 8.48 7.41 0.58
C VAL A 226 9.98 7.60 0.66
N SER A 227 10.59 7.07 1.71
CA SER A 227 12.05 7.01 1.79
C SER A 227 12.55 5.78 1.06
N ASP A 228 13.44 6.00 0.09
CA ASP A 228 14.08 4.92 -0.65
C ASP A 228 15.45 4.60 0.00
N PRO A 229 15.64 3.35 0.50
CA PRO A 229 16.82 2.94 1.24
C PRO A 229 18.08 2.89 0.36
N GLU A 230 17.97 2.91 -0.97
CA GLU A 230 19.15 2.98 -1.85
C GLU A 230 19.77 4.37 -1.87
N PHE A 231 19.00 5.40 -1.54
CA PHE A 231 19.51 6.75 -1.39
C PHE A 231 20.05 7.02 0.02
N PHE A 232 20.66 6.02 0.66
CA PHE A 232 21.16 6.09 2.04
C PHE A 232 22.19 7.24 2.28
N GLU A 233 22.75 7.83 1.23
CA GLU A 233 23.61 9.04 1.29
C GLU A 233 22.84 10.37 1.37
N ASN A 234 21.50 10.34 1.38
CA ASN A 234 20.63 11.52 1.27
C ASN A 234 20.74 12.57 2.38
N TRP A 235 21.38 12.27 3.51
CA TRP A 235 21.50 13.21 4.63
C TRP A 235 22.76 14.07 4.58
N ARG A 236 23.57 13.92 3.52
CA ARG A 236 24.73 14.76 3.20
C ARG A 236 24.57 15.52 1.89
N ILE A 237 23.33 15.78 1.47
CA ILE A 237 23.12 16.72 0.37
C ILE A 237 23.42 18.11 0.93
N PHE A 238 24.60 18.63 0.61
CA PHE A 238 24.97 20.00 0.94
C PHE A 238 24.16 20.95 0.06
N ARG A 239 22.96 21.31 0.50
CA ARG A 239 22.20 22.44 -0.06
C ARG A 239 22.49 23.70 0.75
N SER A 240 22.13 24.85 0.19
CA SER A 240 22.16 26.12 0.91
C SER A 240 21.47 25.98 2.27
N LYS A 241 22.09 26.55 3.32
CA LYS A 241 21.49 26.63 4.66
C LYS A 241 20.15 27.38 4.67
N GLY A 242 19.88 28.17 3.63
CA GLY A 242 18.76 29.09 3.58
C GLY A 242 18.91 30.22 4.60
N ASP A 243 17.84 30.98 4.78
CA ASP A 243 17.82 32.15 5.66
C ASP A 243 17.14 31.87 7.02
N LEU A 244 16.61 30.66 7.21
CA LEU A 244 15.90 30.29 8.42
C LEU A 244 16.86 29.88 9.56
N PRO A 245 16.49 30.16 10.82
CA PRO A 245 17.28 29.72 11.97
C PRO A 245 17.24 28.20 12.12
N MET A 246 18.30 27.63 12.68
CA MET A 246 18.29 26.24 13.14
C MET A 246 17.55 26.17 14.47
N ILE A 247 16.43 25.44 14.49
CA ILE A 247 15.52 25.41 15.66
C ILE A 247 15.43 24.02 16.30
N VAL A 248 15.89 22.98 15.62
CA VAL A 248 15.87 21.59 16.10
C VAL A 248 17.26 20.95 16.03
N ASP A 249 17.67 20.29 17.11
CA ASP A 249 18.85 19.43 17.19
C ASP A 249 18.51 18.15 17.98
N ASN A 250 19.29 17.08 17.83
CA ASN A 250 19.26 15.91 18.70
C ASN A 250 17.86 15.28 18.87
N ILE A 251 17.19 15.01 17.74
CA ILE A 251 15.85 14.41 17.69
C ILE A 251 15.89 12.98 18.20
N ARG A 252 14.96 12.66 19.09
CA ARG A 252 14.76 11.36 19.76
C ARG A 252 13.28 11.03 19.76
N CYS A 253 12.87 10.20 18.81
CA CYS A 253 11.48 9.73 18.69
C CYS A 253 11.27 8.41 19.44
N GLU A 254 10.11 8.25 20.07
CA GLU A 254 9.62 6.98 20.61
C GLU A 254 9.05 6.09 19.47
N GLU A 255 8.80 4.81 19.75
CA GLU A 255 8.43 3.82 18.71
C GLU A 255 7.11 4.14 18.00
N ASN A 256 6.17 4.81 18.67
CA ASN A 256 4.83 5.09 18.16
C ASN A 256 4.67 6.53 17.63
N GLU A 257 5.74 7.33 17.63
CA GLU A 257 5.70 8.68 17.10
C GLU A 257 5.83 8.65 15.58
N VAL A 258 4.93 9.35 14.90
CA VAL A 258 4.88 9.46 13.43
C VAL A 258 5.02 10.92 12.95
N ASP A 259 5.06 11.86 13.88
CA ASP A 259 5.21 13.29 13.63
C ASP A 259 6.55 13.75 14.18
N LEU A 260 7.47 14.09 13.28
CA LEU A 260 8.83 14.49 13.61
C LEU A 260 8.87 15.72 14.54
N THR A 261 7.89 16.63 14.42
CA THR A 261 7.85 17.86 15.24
C THR A 261 7.36 17.60 16.67
N ARG A 262 6.87 16.40 16.96
CA ARG A 262 6.42 16.00 18.29
C ARG A 262 7.43 15.16 19.04
N CYS A 263 8.43 14.62 18.34
CA CYS A 263 9.52 13.89 18.96
C CYS A 263 10.27 14.77 19.95
N ARG A 264 10.88 14.16 20.97
CA ARG A 264 11.76 14.89 21.88
C ARG A 264 12.97 15.41 21.11
N HIS A 265 13.31 16.68 21.27
CA HIS A 265 14.47 17.28 20.61
C HIS A 265 15.11 18.37 21.49
N ASP A 266 16.33 18.75 21.17
CA ASP A 266 16.97 19.97 21.67
C ASP A 266 16.64 21.13 20.71
N GLY A 267 16.82 22.38 21.14
CA GLY A 267 16.56 23.54 20.29
C GLY A 267 16.04 24.78 21.02
N ILE A 268 15.62 25.77 20.24
CA ILE A 268 15.19 27.08 20.75
C ILE A 268 14.00 26.95 21.70
N SER A 269 13.03 26.08 21.38
CA SER A 269 11.85 25.79 22.21
C SER A 269 12.20 25.28 23.61
N HIS A 270 13.39 24.70 23.79
CA HIS A 270 13.86 24.12 25.05
C HIS A 270 14.99 24.92 25.71
N ASN A 271 15.31 26.12 25.21
CA ASN A 271 16.46 26.92 25.67
C ASN A 271 17.79 26.16 25.63
N VAL A 272 17.93 25.20 24.71
CA VAL A 272 19.16 24.45 24.47
C VAL A 272 19.68 24.84 23.08
N PRO A 273 20.83 25.54 22.98
CA PRO A 273 21.36 25.91 21.68
C PRO A 273 21.75 24.66 20.88
N ALA A 274 21.46 24.68 19.57
CA ALA A 274 21.89 23.62 18.67
C ALA A 274 23.42 23.56 18.65
N GLY A 275 23.97 22.34 18.74
CA GLY A 275 25.42 22.12 18.79
C GLY A 275 26.12 22.17 17.42
N CYS A 276 25.43 22.62 16.37
CA CYS A 276 25.82 22.45 14.99
C CYS A 276 26.13 23.79 14.32
N ARG A 277 26.95 23.76 13.27
CA ARG A 277 27.17 24.93 12.41
C ARG A 277 25.90 25.25 11.64
N ASP A 278 25.72 26.51 11.27
CA ASP A 278 24.59 26.96 10.45
C ASP A 278 24.54 26.27 9.07
N THR A 279 25.66 25.74 8.58
CA THR A 279 25.74 24.95 7.35
C THR A 279 25.40 23.46 7.53
N GLU A 280 25.27 22.96 8.76
CA GLU A 280 25.02 21.54 9.07
C GLU A 280 23.51 21.22 9.11
N VAL A 281 22.80 21.67 8.08
CA VAL A 281 21.36 21.46 7.93
C VAL A 281 21.05 20.10 7.32
N VAL A 282 19.90 19.54 7.70
CA VAL A 282 19.35 18.34 7.05
C VAL A 282 18.77 18.72 5.70
N ALA A 283 19.15 17.96 4.69
CA ALA A 283 18.42 17.83 3.43
C ALA A 283 18.10 16.35 3.23
N ILE A 284 17.00 16.05 2.55
CA ILE A 284 16.61 14.68 2.22
C ILE A 284 16.03 14.64 0.80
N ARG A 285 16.13 13.46 0.18
CA ARG A 285 15.41 13.09 -1.04
C ARG A 285 14.43 11.98 -0.69
N CYS A 286 13.19 12.17 -1.07
CA CYS A 286 12.12 11.21 -0.99
C CYS A 286 11.66 10.84 -2.41
N ALA A 287 10.85 9.79 -2.51
CA ALA A 287 10.24 9.35 -3.76
C ALA A 287 8.72 9.49 -3.68
N GLU A 288 8.09 9.66 -4.85
CA GLU A 288 6.64 9.53 -4.97
C GLU A 288 6.21 8.11 -4.57
N PRO A 289 5.13 7.95 -3.79
CA PRO A 289 4.55 6.65 -3.56
C PRO A 289 4.07 6.03 -4.88
N ARG A 290 4.16 4.70 -4.95
CA ARG A 290 3.77 3.89 -6.10
C ARG A 290 2.91 2.72 -5.63
N TRP A 291 2.23 2.08 -6.56
CA TRP A 291 1.54 0.81 -6.31
C TRP A 291 2.53 -0.37 -6.30
N ALA A 292 2.14 -1.50 -5.72
CA ALA A 292 3.04 -2.62 -5.44
C ALA A 292 3.44 -3.42 -6.68
N GLY A 293 2.64 -3.38 -7.74
CA GLY A 293 2.86 -4.16 -8.95
C GLY A 293 1.99 -5.42 -9.02
N VAL A 294 2.28 -6.26 -10.01
CA VAL A 294 1.57 -7.53 -10.26
C VAL A 294 2.44 -8.70 -9.84
N ARG A 295 1.86 -9.64 -9.09
CA ARG A 295 2.48 -10.90 -8.73
C ARG A 295 1.70 -12.07 -9.28
N TYR A 296 2.35 -12.86 -10.13
CA TYR A 296 1.88 -14.19 -10.51
C TYR A 296 2.40 -15.21 -9.50
N SER A 297 1.49 -15.87 -8.80
CA SER A 297 1.86 -16.97 -7.92
C SER A 297 2.08 -18.27 -8.70
N LEU A 298 2.68 -19.26 -8.05
CA LEU A 298 2.82 -20.62 -8.58
C LEU A 298 1.49 -21.24 -9.05
N LEU A 299 0.37 -20.85 -8.41
CA LEU A 299 -0.95 -21.40 -8.75
C LEU A 299 -1.56 -20.80 -10.01
N ALA A 300 -1.01 -19.69 -10.53
CA ALA A 300 -1.55 -19.02 -11.70
C ALA A 300 -1.61 -19.95 -12.90
N ASN A 301 -2.68 -19.90 -13.68
CA ASN A 301 -2.85 -20.78 -14.82
C ASN A 301 -1.78 -20.48 -15.90
N PRO A 302 -0.89 -21.43 -16.23
CA PRO A 302 0.13 -21.21 -17.24
C PRO A 302 -0.46 -21.27 -18.65
N PRO A 303 0.25 -20.73 -19.67
CA PRO A 303 -0.16 -20.81 -21.08
C PRO A 303 -0.45 -22.23 -21.58
N THR A 304 0.21 -23.24 -21.03
CA THR A 304 -0.05 -24.65 -21.36
C THR A 304 -1.45 -25.11 -20.95
N PHE A 305 -2.01 -24.48 -19.92
CA PHE A 305 -3.37 -24.74 -19.45
C PHE A 305 -4.40 -23.85 -20.16
N THR A 306 -4.10 -22.56 -20.30
CA THR A 306 -5.04 -21.59 -20.89
C THR A 306 -5.06 -21.63 -22.43
N GLY A 307 -4.01 -22.16 -23.07
CA GLY A 307 -3.81 -22.11 -24.51
C GLY A 307 -3.47 -20.71 -25.05
N GLN A 308 -3.21 -19.74 -24.17
CA GLN A 308 -3.02 -18.33 -24.52
C GLN A 308 -1.78 -17.74 -23.84
N THR A 309 -1.21 -16.70 -24.43
CA THR A 309 -0.15 -15.90 -23.80
C THR A 309 -0.67 -15.24 -22.52
N THR A 310 0.15 -15.20 -21.47
CA THR A 310 -0.22 -14.69 -20.14
C THR A 310 -0.50 -13.19 -20.15
N MET A 311 0.33 -12.39 -20.84
CA MET A 311 0.00 -11.00 -21.17
C MET A 311 0.43 -10.71 -22.61
N HIS A 312 -0.50 -10.13 -23.38
CA HIS A 312 -0.27 -9.67 -24.74
C HIS A 312 -0.66 -8.19 -24.83
N ASN A 313 0.24 -7.29 -25.23
CA ASN A 313 0.00 -5.84 -25.34
C ASN A 313 -0.36 -5.16 -24.01
N TRP A 314 0.55 -5.17 -23.04
CA TRP A 314 0.36 -4.57 -21.70
C TRP A 314 1.44 -3.52 -21.41
N ILE A 315 1.09 -2.52 -20.61
CA ILE A 315 2.03 -1.59 -19.99
C ILE A 315 1.85 -1.67 -18.48
N ILE A 316 2.93 -1.96 -17.76
CA ILE A 316 3.01 -1.82 -16.30
C ILE A 316 3.95 -0.65 -16.03
N GLU A 317 3.45 0.41 -15.43
CA GLU A 317 4.25 1.61 -15.17
C GLU A 317 4.02 2.15 -13.76
N LYS A 318 4.99 2.94 -13.29
CA LYS A 318 4.92 3.59 -11.96
C LYS A 318 4.57 2.60 -10.84
N ALA A 319 5.22 1.42 -10.81
CA ALA A 319 4.97 0.36 -9.84
C ALA A 319 6.26 0.02 -9.05
N GLY A 320 6.16 -0.81 -8.02
CA GLY A 320 7.29 -1.41 -7.32
C GLY A 320 7.49 -0.95 -5.88
N LEU A 321 6.41 -0.59 -5.19
CA LEU A 321 6.44 -0.25 -3.77
C LEU A 321 5.37 -1.04 -3.01
N PHE A 322 5.79 -1.96 -2.15
CA PHE A 322 4.87 -2.91 -1.51
C PHE A 322 4.16 -2.33 -0.29
N ASP A 323 4.88 -1.58 0.52
CA ASP A 323 4.32 -0.83 1.63
C ASP A 323 5.03 0.52 1.65
N PHE A 324 4.30 1.61 1.81
CA PHE A 324 4.90 2.94 1.91
C PHE A 324 5.31 3.25 3.36
N ARG A 325 4.78 2.49 4.34
CA ARG A 325 5.07 2.67 5.77
C ARG A 325 6.38 2.00 6.16
N THR A 326 6.71 0.88 5.53
CA THR A 326 8.04 0.27 5.58
C THR A 326 8.77 0.59 4.28
N PRO A 327 10.10 0.71 4.23
CA PRO A 327 10.83 1.01 3.00
C PRO A 327 11.02 -0.29 2.19
N GLU A 328 9.96 -1.09 2.06
CA GLU A 328 9.98 -2.39 1.40
C GLU A 328 9.51 -2.25 -0.05
N PHE A 329 10.48 -2.36 -0.96
CA PHE A 329 10.25 -2.28 -2.39
C PHE A 329 9.99 -3.68 -2.96
N SER A 330 8.97 -3.78 -3.80
CA SER A 330 8.67 -4.98 -4.59
C SER A 330 9.03 -4.76 -6.05
N PRO A 331 9.30 -5.81 -6.82
CA PRO A 331 9.36 -5.69 -8.28
C PRO A 331 7.99 -5.27 -8.83
N ALA A 332 7.97 -4.48 -9.91
CA ALA A 332 6.74 -4.10 -10.61
C ALA A 332 5.98 -5.31 -11.19
N LEU A 333 6.72 -6.35 -11.57
CA LEU A 333 6.21 -7.65 -11.97
C LEU A 333 7.00 -8.76 -11.28
N GLN A 334 6.30 -9.60 -10.51
CA GLN A 334 6.85 -10.79 -9.87
C GLN A 334 6.20 -12.05 -10.44
N ILE A 335 7.01 -13.09 -10.67
CA ILE A 335 6.54 -14.39 -11.15
C ILE A 335 7.17 -15.49 -10.31
N ASP A 336 6.33 -16.28 -9.65
CA ASP A 336 6.74 -17.33 -8.73
C ASP A 336 6.73 -18.71 -9.42
N TRP A 337 7.90 -19.28 -9.69
CA TRP A 337 8.10 -20.70 -10.02
C TRP A 337 7.18 -21.31 -11.10
N ASN A 338 6.67 -20.51 -12.03
CA ASN A 338 5.77 -20.97 -13.08
C ASN A 338 6.16 -20.38 -14.45
N TYR A 339 5.84 -21.14 -15.52
CA TYR A 339 6.12 -20.73 -16.89
C TYR A 339 5.00 -19.84 -17.42
N HIS A 340 5.37 -18.63 -17.85
CA HIS A 340 4.46 -17.67 -18.44
C HIS A 340 5.06 -17.11 -19.74
N VAL A 341 4.18 -16.76 -20.68
CA VAL A 341 4.57 -16.21 -21.98
C VAL A 341 4.04 -14.79 -22.07
N PHE A 342 4.95 -13.83 -22.26
CA PHE A 342 4.63 -12.42 -22.38
C PHE A 342 4.96 -11.93 -23.79
N HIS A 343 4.06 -11.14 -24.38
CA HIS A 343 4.26 -10.57 -25.70
C HIS A 343 3.93 -9.07 -25.67
N ASN A 344 4.87 -8.25 -26.16
CA ASN A 344 4.74 -6.79 -26.20
C ASN A 344 4.34 -6.17 -24.84
N LEU A 345 4.87 -6.75 -23.76
CA LEU A 345 4.78 -6.25 -22.39
C LEU A 345 5.86 -5.17 -22.18
N GLU A 346 5.45 -3.97 -21.83
CA GLU A 346 6.35 -2.88 -21.45
C GLU A 346 6.30 -2.65 -19.94
N ILE A 347 7.47 -2.61 -19.29
CA ILE A 347 7.59 -2.28 -17.88
C ILE A 347 8.34 -0.94 -17.78
N LYS A 348 7.67 0.12 -17.31
CA LYS A 348 8.21 1.49 -17.19
C LYS A 348 8.26 1.92 -15.73
N VAL A 349 9.33 1.56 -15.04
CA VAL A 349 9.57 1.99 -13.67
C VAL A 349 10.63 3.09 -13.68
N GLY A 350 10.31 4.25 -13.11
CA GLY A 350 11.19 5.41 -13.10
C GLY A 350 12.40 5.33 -12.14
N PHE A 351 12.67 4.16 -11.55
CA PHE A 351 13.77 3.98 -10.58
C PHE A 351 15.05 3.52 -11.28
N LEU A 352 16.15 4.23 -11.02
CA LEU A 352 17.49 3.85 -11.43
C LEU A 352 18.05 2.79 -10.46
N LYS A 353 18.25 1.57 -10.98
CA LYS A 353 19.07 0.46 -10.42
C LYS A 353 18.45 -0.52 -9.41
N LYS A 354 17.28 -1.13 -9.67
CA LYS A 354 16.99 -2.53 -9.23
C LYS A 354 15.95 -3.24 -10.11
N ASN A 355 15.95 -4.58 -10.02
CA ASN A 355 15.21 -5.52 -10.87
C ASN A 355 13.73 -5.14 -11.08
N PHE A 356 13.41 -4.60 -12.27
CA PHE A 356 12.05 -4.24 -12.69
C PHE A 356 11.10 -5.43 -12.81
N MET A 357 11.68 -6.61 -12.98
CA MET A 357 11.01 -7.89 -13.08
C MET A 357 11.82 -8.89 -12.25
N GLN A 358 11.15 -9.63 -11.38
CA GLN A 358 11.77 -10.71 -10.62
C GLN A 358 11.12 -12.04 -11.02
N ILE A 359 11.93 -12.93 -11.58
CA ILE A 359 11.54 -14.31 -11.85
C ILE A 359 12.20 -15.15 -10.76
N ILE A 360 11.39 -15.79 -9.94
CA ILE A 360 11.87 -16.73 -8.92
C ILE A 360 11.92 -18.12 -9.57
N THR A 361 13.12 -18.59 -9.91
CA THR A 361 13.38 -19.96 -10.39
C THR A 361 13.85 -20.85 -9.23
N PRO A 362 13.71 -22.18 -9.31
CA PRO A 362 14.33 -23.04 -8.31
C PRO A 362 15.84 -22.94 -8.48
N GLU A 363 16.58 -22.61 -7.41
CA GLU A 363 18.01 -22.93 -7.38
C GLU A 363 18.13 -24.45 -7.39
N ILE A 364 18.50 -25.02 -8.52
CA ILE A 364 18.99 -26.39 -8.56
C ILE A 364 20.41 -26.29 -8.01
N SER A 365 20.57 -26.53 -6.71
CA SER A 365 21.87 -26.87 -6.15
C SER A 365 22.26 -28.24 -6.71
N GLU A 366 23.27 -28.29 -7.59
CA GLU A 366 24.00 -29.52 -7.90
C GLU A 366 24.83 -29.99 -6.70
#